data_AF-A0A3B4WG95-F1
#
_entry.id   AF-A0A3B4WG95-F1
#
_cell.length_a   1.000
_cell.length_b   1.000
_cell.length_c   1.000
_cell.angle_alpha   90.00
_cell.angle_beta   90.00
_cell.angle_gamma   90.00
#
_symmetry.space_group_name_H-M   'P 1'
#
loop_
_entity.id
_entity.type
_entity.pdbx_description
1 polymer ?
#
loop_
_entity_poly.entity_id
_entity_poly.type
_entity_poly.pdbx_seq_one_letter_code
_entity_poly.pdbx_strand_id
1 'polypeptide(L)'
;LPVRLANIMKEINLLPDNLLRTPSVRLVQSWYMQSLQEIIEFNNKNADDEKVTYDFTDAVIKIRNRHNDVIPTMAQGVVEYKETYGTDPVVSQNVQYFLDRFYMSRISIRMLLNQHNEHVI
;
A
#
# COMPACT_ATOMS: atom_id res chain seq x y z
N LEU A 1 -1.71 7.42 9.51
CA LEU A 1 -1.57 6.27 8.59
C LEU A 1 -2.79 6.05 7.66
N PRO A 2 -4.06 6.06 8.15
CA PRO A 2 -5.25 5.80 7.32
C PRO A 2 -5.38 6.69 6.08
N VAL A 3 -5.16 8.00 6.24
CA VAL A 3 -5.23 8.97 5.14
C VAL A 3 -4.27 8.61 4.00
N ARG A 4 -3.04 8.19 4.33
CA ARG A 4 -2.03 7.81 3.32
C ARG A 4 -2.41 6.51 2.60
N LEU A 5 -2.92 5.52 3.34
CA LEU A 5 -3.42 4.26 2.76
C LEU A 5 -4.59 4.53 1.79
N ALA A 6 -5.56 5.34 2.22
CA ALA A 6 -6.72 5.70 1.40
C ALA A 6 -6.32 6.48 0.13
N ASN A 7 -5.37 7.41 0.23
CA ASN A 7 -4.87 8.14 -0.94
C ASN A 7 -4.19 7.21 -1.95
N ILE A 8 -3.36 6.26 -1.49
CA ILE A 8 -2.75 5.27 -2.39
C ILE A 8 -3.81 4.39 -3.06
N MET A 9 -4.82 3.92 -2.32
CA MET A 9 -5.92 3.14 -2.91
C MET A 9 -6.65 3.92 -4.01
N LYS A 10 -6.91 5.21 -3.78
CA LYS A 10 -7.49 6.09 -4.81
C LYS A 10 -6.59 6.22 -6.03
N GLU A 11 -5.28 6.39 -5.84
CA GLU A 11 -4.33 6.47 -6.95
C GLU A 11 -4.25 5.16 -7.75
N ILE A 12 -4.24 4.00 -7.08
CA ILE A 12 -4.28 2.69 -7.75
C ILE A 12 -5.54 2.60 -8.61
N ASN A 13 -6.71 3.04 -8.11
CA ASN A 13 -7.98 3.00 -8.84
C ASN A 13 -8.02 3.95 -10.06
N LEU A 14 -7.02 4.81 -10.26
CA LEU A 14 -6.89 5.64 -11.48
C LEU A 14 -6.05 4.96 -12.57
N LEU A 15 -5.49 3.78 -12.29
CA LEU A 15 -4.80 2.99 -13.30
C LEU A 15 -5.77 2.50 -14.39
N PRO A 16 -5.28 2.21 -15.60
CA PRO A 16 -6.09 1.61 -16.66
C PRO A 16 -6.78 0.32 -16.20
N ASP A 17 -8.04 0.11 -16.59
CA ASP A 17 -8.84 -1.06 -16.19
C ASP A 17 -8.15 -2.40 -16.45
N ASN A 18 -7.45 -2.52 -17.57
CA ASN A 18 -6.73 -3.73 -17.94
C ASN A 18 -5.54 -4.02 -17.01
N LEU A 19 -4.88 -2.97 -16.50
CA LEU A 19 -3.82 -3.09 -15.49
C LEU A 19 -4.42 -3.37 -14.10
N LEU A 20 -5.54 -2.73 -13.75
CA LEU A 20 -6.27 -3.01 -12.51
C LEU A 20 -6.75 -4.46 -12.38
N ARG A 21 -7.02 -5.11 -13.52
CA ARG A 21 -7.47 -6.51 -13.57
C ARG A 21 -6.36 -7.53 -13.41
N THR A 22 -5.09 -7.12 -13.47
CA THR A 22 -3.98 -8.07 -13.34
C THR A 22 -3.95 -8.67 -11.93
N PRO A 23 -3.73 -9.98 -11.78
CA PRO A 23 -3.73 -10.65 -10.47
C PRO A 23 -2.84 -9.95 -9.45
N SER A 24 -1.65 -9.51 -9.87
CA SER A 24 -0.69 -8.85 -8.98
C SER A 24 -1.16 -7.48 -8.50
N VAL A 25 -1.79 -6.65 -9.36
CA VAL A 25 -2.35 -5.35 -8.92
C VAL A 25 -3.52 -5.55 -7.95
N ARG A 26 -4.39 -6.53 -8.22
CA ARG A 26 -5.49 -6.89 -7.30
C ARG A 26 -4.98 -7.37 -5.94
N LEU A 27 -3.89 -8.13 -5.92
CA LEU A 27 -3.25 -8.55 -4.67
C LEU A 27 -2.76 -7.34 -3.87
N VAL A 28 -2.08 -6.38 -4.51
CA VAL A 28 -1.66 -5.14 -3.86
C VAL A 28 -2.86 -4.35 -3.31
N GLN A 29 -3.94 -4.19 -4.09
CA GLN A 29 -5.17 -3.54 -3.62
C GLN A 29 -5.73 -4.21 -2.36
N SER A 30 -5.74 -5.55 -2.31
CA SER A 30 -6.22 -6.30 -1.16
C SER A 30 -5.39 -6.02 0.10
N TRP A 31 -4.06 -5.90 -0.02
CA TRP A 31 -3.19 -5.57 1.10
C TRP A 31 -3.43 -4.17 1.65
N TYR A 32 -3.64 -3.18 0.77
CA TYR A 32 -3.98 -1.82 1.20
C TYR A 32 -5.35 -1.75 1.87
N MET A 33 -6.35 -2.47 1.33
CA MET A 33 -7.68 -2.55 1.91
C MET A 33 -7.65 -3.18 3.31
N GLN A 34 -6.97 -4.31 3.46
CA GLN A 34 -6.83 -4.99 4.74
C GLN A 34 -6.10 -4.11 5.76
N SER A 35 -4.99 -3.48 5.38
CA SER A 35 -4.26 -2.57 6.26
C SER A 35 -5.09 -1.35 6.69
N LEU A 36 -5.94 -0.84 5.80
CA LEU A 36 -6.83 0.26 6.15
C LEU A 36 -7.88 -0.19 7.17
N GLN A 37 -8.52 -1.33 6.95
CA GLN A 37 -9.51 -1.92 7.86
C GLN A 37 -8.92 -2.15 9.26
N GLU A 38 -7.73 -2.75 9.34
CA GLU A 38 -7.08 -3.02 10.63
C GLU A 38 -6.74 -1.73 11.40
N ILE A 39 -6.33 -0.65 10.74
CA ILE A 39 -5.97 0.59 11.44
C ILE A 39 -7.22 1.36 11.90
N ILE A 40 -8.29 1.40 11.10
CA ILE A 40 -9.48 2.17 11.47
C ILE A 40 -10.19 1.61 12.71
N GLU A 41 -9.98 0.33 13.04
CA GLU A 41 -10.46 -0.30 14.28
C GLU A 41 -9.93 0.39 15.55
N PHE A 42 -8.81 1.12 15.47
CA PHE A 42 -8.22 1.82 16.61
C PHE A 42 -8.74 3.26 16.77
N ASN A 43 -9.50 3.82 15.82
CA ASN A 43 -9.92 5.23 15.84
C ASN A 43 -10.68 5.65 17.11
N ASN A 44 -11.44 4.73 17.71
CA ASN A 44 -12.29 5.01 18.88
C ASN A 44 -11.78 4.30 20.15
N LYS A 45 -10.57 3.73 20.13
CA LYS A 45 -9.99 3.06 21.30
C LYS A 45 -9.28 4.07 22.21
N ASN A 46 -9.28 3.81 23.51
CA ASN A 46 -8.61 4.66 24.48
C ASN A 46 -7.09 4.52 24.35
N ALA A 47 -6.37 5.61 24.06
CA ALA A 47 -4.92 5.60 23.94
C ALA A 47 -4.19 5.44 25.30
N ASP A 48 -4.86 5.76 26.41
CA ASP A 48 -4.31 5.58 27.75
C ASP A 48 -4.35 4.12 28.24
N ASP A 49 -5.02 3.24 27.49
CA ASP A 49 -5.00 1.79 27.74
C ASP A 49 -3.73 1.18 27.14
N GLU A 50 -2.84 0.71 28.02
CA GLU A 50 -1.57 0.08 27.64
C GLU A 50 -1.78 -1.12 26.71
N LYS A 51 -2.87 -1.88 26.89
CA LYS A 51 -3.20 -3.00 26.00
C LYS A 51 -3.53 -2.51 24.59
N VAL A 52 -4.27 -1.40 24.46
CA VAL A 52 -4.59 -0.80 23.16
C VAL A 52 -3.32 -0.33 22.46
N THR A 53 -2.39 0.26 23.20
CA THR A 53 -1.09 0.69 22.68
C THR A 53 -0.28 -0.50 22.16
N TYR A 54 -0.18 -1.59 22.93
CA TYR A 54 0.50 -2.81 22.51
C TYR A 54 -0.14 -3.44 21.26
N ASP A 55 -1.48 -3.59 21.26
CA ASP A 55 -2.23 -4.16 20.13
C ASP A 55 -2.03 -3.30 18.86
N PHE A 56 -1.94 -1.97 19.02
CA PHE A 56 -1.69 -1.05 17.91
C PHE A 56 -0.27 -1.22 17.34
N THR A 57 0.74 -1.36 18.20
CA THR A 57 2.12 -1.62 17.76
C THR A 57 2.22 -2.93 16.99
N ASP A 58 1.59 -4.00 17.46
CA ASP A 58 1.55 -5.29 16.75
C ASP A 58 0.84 -5.17 15.38
N ALA A 59 -0.28 -4.45 15.31
CA ALA A 59 -0.97 -4.17 14.05
C ALA A 59 -0.06 -3.39 13.06
N VAL A 60 0.68 -2.40 13.56
CA VAL A 60 1.66 -1.63 12.76
C VAL A 60 2.77 -2.52 12.21
N ILE A 61 3.32 -3.43 13.01
CA ILE A 61 4.34 -4.39 12.58
C ILE A 61 3.79 -5.34 11.51
N LYS A 62 2.58 -5.88 11.71
CA LYS A 62 1.89 -6.73 10.73
C LYS A 62 1.69 -6.01 9.39
N ILE A 63 1.24 -4.76 9.42
CA ILE A 63 1.05 -3.94 8.22
C ILE A 63 2.37 -3.69 7.51
N ARG A 64 3.43 -3.34 8.24
CA ARG A 64 4.77 -3.17 7.67
C ARG A 64 5.23 -4.43 6.93
N ASN A 65 5.05 -5.59 7.56
CA ASN A 65 5.48 -6.87 7.01
C ASN A 65 4.65 -7.26 5.77
N ARG A 66 3.32 -7.09 5.82
CA ARG A 66 2.42 -7.32 4.66
C ARG A 66 2.83 -6.48 3.45
N HIS A 67 3.32 -5.26 3.68
CA HIS A 67 3.67 -4.34 2.61
C HIS A 67 5.08 -4.56 2.05
N ASN A 68 5.86 -5.54 2.54
CA ASN A 68 7.24 -5.79 2.09
C ASN A 68 7.35 -6.06 0.58
N ASP A 69 6.40 -6.82 0.03
CA ASP A 69 6.44 -7.27 -1.37
C ASP A 69 5.60 -6.40 -2.31
N VAL A 70 5.03 -5.29 -1.84
CA VAL A 70 4.24 -4.37 -2.66
C VAL A 70 4.97 -3.91 -3.92
N ILE A 71 6.28 -3.67 -3.84
CA ILE A 71 7.09 -3.23 -5.00
C ILE A 71 7.24 -4.34 -6.04
N PRO A 72 7.84 -5.51 -5.70
CA PRO A 72 7.98 -6.59 -6.67
C PRO A 72 6.63 -7.07 -7.21
N THR A 73 5.58 -7.11 -6.39
CA THR A 73 4.23 -7.49 -6.86
C THR A 73 3.64 -6.44 -7.80
N MET A 74 3.75 -5.14 -7.51
CA MET A 74 3.28 -4.10 -8.44
C MET A 74 4.04 -4.17 -9.78
N ALA A 75 5.36 -4.39 -9.75
CA ALA A 75 6.17 -4.59 -10.95
C ALA A 75 5.70 -5.81 -11.76
N GLN A 76 5.39 -6.92 -11.08
CA GLN A 76 4.83 -8.11 -11.72
C GLN A 76 3.48 -7.80 -12.39
N GLY A 77 2.64 -6.96 -11.79
CA GLY A 77 1.37 -6.52 -12.40
C GLY A 77 1.55 -5.74 -13.71
N VAL A 78 2.62 -4.94 -13.81
CA VAL A 78 2.97 -4.22 -15.05
C VAL A 78 3.50 -5.19 -16.11
N VAL A 79 4.26 -6.22 -15.71
CA VAL A 79 4.72 -7.29 -16.60
C VAL A 79 3.52 -8.09 -17.14
N GLU A 80 2.61 -8.53 -16.27
CA GLU A 80 1.37 -9.25 -16.63
C GLU A 80 0.55 -8.46 -17.66
N TYR A 81 0.42 -7.14 -17.45
CA TYR A 81 -0.24 -6.24 -18.39
C TYR A 81 0.47 -6.20 -19.74
N LYS A 82 1.79 -6.00 -19.73
CA LYS A 82 2.60 -5.89 -20.96
C LYS A 82 2.57 -7.18 -21.78
N GLU A 83 2.59 -8.34 -21.14
CA GLU A 83 2.52 -9.64 -21.80
C GLU A 83 1.14 -9.90 -22.43
N THR A 84 0.07 -9.43 -21.78
CA THR A 84 -1.31 -9.67 -22.23
C THR A 84 -1.77 -8.68 -23.29
N TYR A 85 -1.41 -7.40 -23.16
CA TYR A 85 -1.95 -6.29 -23.96
C TYR A 85 -0.90 -5.57 -24.81
N GLY A 86 0.38 -5.92 -24.68
CA GLY A 86 1.49 -5.22 -25.31
C GLY A 86 1.80 -3.88 -24.66
N THR A 87 2.57 -3.04 -25.36
CA THR A 87 2.97 -1.71 -24.90
C THR A 87 2.30 -0.63 -25.74
N ASP A 88 1.56 0.25 -25.07
CA ASP A 88 1.06 1.50 -25.64
C ASP A 88 1.85 2.68 -25.05
N PRO A 89 2.36 3.64 -25.86
CA PRO A 89 3.16 4.77 -25.35
C PRO A 89 2.41 5.67 -24.36
N VAL A 90 1.12 5.91 -24.56
CA VAL A 90 0.30 6.77 -23.68
C VAL A 90 0.07 6.07 -22.35
N VAL A 91 -0.29 4.79 -22.38
CA VAL A 91 -0.44 3.97 -21.17
C VAL A 91 0.88 3.85 -20.42
N SER A 92 1.99 3.66 -21.12
CA SER A 92 3.32 3.58 -20.52
C SER A 92 3.66 4.85 -19.75
N GLN A 93 3.34 6.03 -20.29
CA GLN A 93 3.57 7.30 -19.61
C GLN A 93 2.69 7.45 -18.35
N ASN A 94 1.42 7.07 -18.43
CA ASN A 94 0.50 7.12 -17.29
C ASN A 94 0.92 6.16 -16.17
N VAL A 95 1.35 4.95 -16.54
CA VAL A 95 1.87 3.95 -15.60
C VAL A 95 3.16 4.45 -14.96
N GLN A 96 4.09 5.03 -15.72
CA GLN A 96 5.33 5.60 -15.17
C GLN A 96 5.02 6.70 -14.13
N TYR A 97 4.16 7.66 -14.48
CA TYR A 97 3.75 8.73 -13.57
C TYR A 97 3.11 8.19 -12.28
N PHE A 98 2.28 7.16 -12.38
CA PHE A 98 1.72 6.48 -11.21
C PHE A 98 2.80 5.81 -10.37
N LEU A 99 3.72 5.05 -10.98
CA LEU A 99 4.76 4.32 -10.28
C LEU A 99 5.69 5.26 -9.49
N ASP A 100 6.04 6.41 -10.06
CA ASP A 100 6.86 7.42 -9.39
C ASP A 100 6.20 7.90 -8.09
N ARG A 101 4.90 8.23 -8.15
CA ARG A 101 4.12 8.67 -6.97
C ARG A 101 3.93 7.54 -5.96
N PHE A 102 3.60 6.35 -6.45
CA PHE A 102 3.36 5.17 -5.64
C PHE A 102 4.61 4.80 -4.82
N TYR A 103 5.78 4.79 -5.45
CA TYR A 103 7.04 4.47 -4.80
C TYR A 103 7.47 5.54 -3.79
N MET A 104 7.32 6.83 -4.11
CA MET A 104 7.58 7.90 -3.15
C MET A 104 6.66 7.85 -1.91
N SER A 105 5.38 7.54 -2.13
CA SER A 105 4.42 7.38 -1.04
C SER A 105 4.78 6.20 -0.13
N ARG A 106 5.20 5.07 -0.72
CA ARG A 106 5.63 3.90 0.05
C ARG A 106 6.90 4.14 0.85
N ILE A 107 7.90 4.82 0.29
CA ILE A 107 9.11 5.23 1.03
C ILE A 107 8.72 6.05 2.26
N SER A 108 7.83 7.04 2.08
CA SER A 108 7.34 7.91 3.16
C SER A 108 6.56 7.16 4.24
N ILE A 109 5.79 6.13 3.89
CA ILE A 109 5.09 5.27 4.85
C ILE A 109 6.10 4.41 5.62
N ARG A 110 7.02 3.73 4.92
CA ARG A 110 8.02 2.86 5.55
C ARG A 110 8.90 3.65 6.53
N MET A 111 9.26 4.89 6.19
CA MET A 111 9.97 5.80 7.09
C MET A 111 9.20 6.05 8.40
N LEU A 112 7.90 6.41 8.33
CA LEU A 112 7.10 6.63 9.54
C LEU A 112 6.90 5.37 10.38
N LEU A 113 6.66 4.22 9.71
CA LEU A 113 6.49 2.94 10.41
C LEU A 113 7.79 2.54 11.11
N ASN A 114 8.95 2.79 10.51
CA ASN A 114 10.24 2.51 11.13
C ASN A 114 10.49 3.41 12.35
N GLN A 115 10.24 4.73 12.25
CA GLN A 115 10.38 5.63 13.40
C GLN A 115 9.50 5.23 14.59
N HIS A 116 8.25 4.84 14.35
CA HIS A 116 7.38 4.38 15.44
C HIS A 116 7.91 3.10 16.11
N ASN A 117 8.46 2.17 15.34
CA ASN A 117 9.05 0.95 15.90
C ASN A 117 10.35 1.21 16.67
N GLU A 118 11.18 2.16 16.23
CA GLU A 118 12.44 2.50 16.91
C GLU A 118 12.25 3.27 18.22
N HIS A 119 11.13 3.99 18.39
CA HIS A 119 10.83 4.74 19.61
C HIS A 119 9.99 3.97 20.64
N VAL A 120 9.47 2.79 20.28
CA VAL A 120 8.66 1.93 21.16
C VAL A 120 9.49 0.74 21.70
N ILE A 121 10.73 0.56 21.24
CA ILE A 121 11.70 -0.45 21.75
C ILE A 121 12.77 0.25 22.59
#